data_AF-A0A962AC47-F1
#
_entry.id   AF-A0A962AC47-F1
#
_cell.length_a   1.000
_cell.length_b   1.000
_cell.length_c   1.000
_cell.angle_alpha   90.00
_cell.angle_beta   90.00
_cell.angle_gamma   90.00
#
_symmetry.space_group_name_H-M   'P 1'
#
loop_
_entity.id
_entity.type
_entity.pdbx_description
1 polymer ?
#
loop_
_entity_poly.entity_id
_entity_poly.type
_entity_poly.pdbx_seq_one_letter_code
_entity_poly.pdbx_strand_id
1 'polypeptide(L)'
;FNDETEMAAKRDFFGGGAARQHIVCALMQGPDSAYALGEKIGRAIYAPVMRSHRVSVEQMALLEPGLSETVVASLLAVMREAMDEVVARGVPKEAARDFLLGHLNILGAVIFGEIEGQFSDACNKAIAFGKPVLMRDDWKRVFEPAEIAASIQRIT
;
A
#
# COMPACT_ATOMS: atom_id res chain seq x y z
N PHE A 1 -6.96 -4.66 5.71
CA PHE A 1 -8.28 -4.74 5.06
C PHE A 1 -9.21 -3.73 5.72
N ASN A 2 -10.26 -3.29 5.02
CA ASN A 2 -11.28 -2.41 5.57
C ASN A 2 -12.43 -3.31 6.07
N ASP A 3 -12.74 -3.23 7.38
CA ASP A 3 -13.79 -3.98 8.08
C ASP A 3 -15.05 -3.13 8.35
N GLU A 4 -15.15 -1.94 7.74
CA GLU A 4 -16.30 -1.06 7.86
C GLU A 4 -17.58 -1.75 7.40
N THR A 5 -18.67 -1.56 8.14
CA THR A 5 -19.98 -2.12 7.80
C THR A 5 -20.88 -1.11 7.08
N GLU A 6 -20.72 0.18 7.41
CA GLU A 6 -21.54 1.27 6.88
C GLU A 6 -21.11 1.71 5.48
N MET A 7 -22.08 1.95 4.59
CA MET A 7 -21.79 2.29 3.19
C MET A 7 -21.04 3.61 3.03
N ALA A 8 -21.29 4.57 3.91
CA ALA A 8 -20.55 5.84 3.90
C ALA A 8 -19.06 5.60 4.21
N ALA A 9 -18.77 4.79 5.23
CA ALA A 9 -17.41 4.44 5.61
C ALA A 9 -16.73 3.52 4.56
N LYS A 10 -17.45 2.54 4.01
CA LYS A 10 -16.93 1.70 2.91
C LYS A 10 -16.54 2.49 1.65
N ARG A 11 -17.15 3.65 1.43
CA ARG A 11 -16.88 4.54 0.29
C ARG A 11 -15.91 5.67 0.62
N ASP A 12 -15.49 5.79 1.86
CA ASP A 12 -14.42 6.71 2.26
C ASP A 12 -13.06 6.04 2.05
N PHE A 13 -12.56 6.12 0.81
CA PHE A 13 -11.27 5.53 0.42
C PHE A 13 -10.06 6.37 0.85
N PHE A 14 -10.27 7.64 1.21
CA PHE A 14 -9.20 8.55 1.61
C PHE A 14 -8.98 8.53 3.13
N GLY A 15 -10.05 8.36 3.91
CA GLY A 15 -10.04 8.57 5.35
C GLY A 15 -10.34 10.01 5.73
N GLY A 16 -10.50 10.27 7.02
CA GLY A 16 -10.80 11.61 7.55
C GLY A 16 -12.28 11.99 7.46
N GLY A 17 -13.12 11.09 6.94
CA GLY A 17 -14.57 11.21 6.92
C GLY A 17 -15.23 10.20 7.85
N ALA A 18 -15.71 9.11 7.25
CA ALA A 18 -16.47 8.07 7.96
C ALA A 18 -15.65 6.80 8.22
N ALA A 19 -14.64 6.51 7.39
CA ALA A 19 -13.81 5.31 7.56
C ALA A 19 -12.78 5.49 8.66
N ARG A 20 -12.63 4.45 9.49
CA ARG A 20 -11.53 4.31 10.43
C ARG A 20 -10.22 4.14 9.68
N GLN A 21 -9.18 4.82 10.17
CA GLN A 21 -7.83 4.73 9.61
C GLN A 21 -6.75 4.63 10.69
N HIS A 22 -5.53 4.34 10.24
CA HIS A 22 -4.33 4.40 11.08
C HIS A 22 -3.45 5.54 10.60
N ILE A 23 -2.69 6.13 11.52
CA ILE A 23 -1.71 7.17 11.18
C ILE A 23 -0.32 6.77 11.67
N VAL A 24 0.69 7.36 11.04
CA VAL A 24 2.09 7.30 11.49
C VAL A 24 2.52 8.70 11.87
N CYS A 25 3.29 8.84 12.95
CA CYS A 25 3.72 10.14 13.46
C CYS A 25 5.21 10.09 13.83
N ALA A 26 5.95 11.14 13.46
CA ALA A 26 7.34 11.31 13.82
C ALA A 26 7.54 12.65 14.53
N LEU A 27 8.32 12.62 15.62
CA LEU A 27 8.88 13.84 16.23
C LEU A 27 10.29 14.02 15.66
N MET A 28 10.44 14.88 14.65
CA MET A 28 11.73 15.14 14.01
C MET A 28 12.74 15.79 14.95
N GLN A 29 12.27 16.75 15.76
CA GLN A 29 13.09 17.46 16.75
C GLN A 29 12.19 18.02 17.86
N GLY A 30 12.79 18.26 19.03
CA GLY A 30 12.11 18.80 20.21
C GLY A 30 12.10 17.84 21.39
N PRO A 31 11.55 18.26 22.54
CA PRO A 31 11.47 17.40 23.71
C PRO A 31 10.48 16.26 23.47
N ASP A 32 10.75 15.07 24.01
CA ASP A 32 9.89 13.90 23.87
C ASP A 32 8.43 14.16 24.32
N SER A 33 8.26 15.04 25.32
CA SER A 33 6.96 15.48 25.81
C SER A 33 6.08 16.17 24.76
N ALA A 34 6.66 16.70 23.67
CA ALA A 34 5.91 17.29 22.56
C ALA A 34 5.23 16.24 21.67
N TYR A 35 5.71 14.98 21.67
CA TYR A 35 5.15 13.93 20.82
C TYR A 35 3.65 13.71 21.11
N ALA A 36 3.28 13.61 22.39
CA ALA A 36 1.89 13.37 22.78
C ALA A 36 0.92 14.47 22.31
N LEU A 37 1.38 15.73 22.32
CA LEU A 37 0.59 16.85 21.79
C LEU A 37 0.44 16.75 20.27
N GLY A 38 1.53 16.49 19.55
CA GLY A 38 1.52 16.30 18.10
C GLY A 38 0.63 15.14 17.67
N GLU A 39 0.73 13.98 18.34
CA GLU A 39 -0.12 12.82 18.10
C GLU A 39 -1.61 13.16 18.32
N LYS A 40 -1.94 13.88 19.41
CA LYS A 40 -3.32 14.30 19.69
C LYS A 40 -3.89 15.17 18.57
N ILE A 41 -3.09 16.11 18.05
CA ILE A 41 -3.48 16.96 16.92
C ILE A 41 -3.66 16.12 15.66
N GLY A 42 -2.71 15.24 15.33
CA GLY A 42 -2.80 14.35 14.17
C GLY A 42 -4.06 13.47 14.22
N ARG A 43 -4.37 12.89 15.38
CA ARG A 43 -5.60 12.11 15.59
C ARG A 43 -6.87 12.92 15.39
N ALA A 44 -6.86 14.21 15.75
CA ALA A 44 -8.02 15.09 15.57
C ALA A 44 -8.21 15.46 14.09
N ILE A 45 -7.12 15.76 13.38
CA ILE A 45 -7.15 16.13 11.95
C ILE A 45 -7.59 14.95 11.09
N TYR A 46 -7.08 13.74 11.38
CA TYR A 46 -7.33 12.53 10.61
C TYR A 46 -8.42 11.63 11.21
N ALA A 47 -9.27 12.16 12.10
CA ALA A 47 -10.32 11.37 12.73
C ALA A 47 -11.27 10.74 11.68
N PRO A 48 -11.75 9.49 11.88
CA PRO A 48 -11.54 8.63 13.05
C PRO A 48 -10.26 7.77 12.97
N VAL A 49 -9.36 7.92 13.95
CA VAL A 49 -8.07 7.19 14.01
C VAL A 49 -8.11 6.05 15.03
N MET A 50 -7.86 4.82 14.56
CA MET A 50 -7.81 3.61 15.38
C MET A 50 -6.47 3.42 16.09
N ARG A 51 -5.37 3.47 15.32
CA ARG A 51 -4.00 3.34 15.83
C ARG A 51 -3.17 4.50 15.31
N SER A 52 -2.31 5.01 16.16
CA SER A 52 -1.25 5.93 15.78
C SER A 52 0.07 5.26 16.13
N HIS A 53 0.99 5.23 15.17
CA HIS A 53 2.27 4.56 15.30
C HIS A 53 3.38 5.60 15.35
N ARG A 54 4.15 5.60 16.44
CA ARG A 54 5.37 6.42 16.54
C ARG A 54 6.47 5.82 15.69
N VAL A 55 7.06 6.61 14.81
CA VAL A 55 8.19 6.23 13.95
C VAL A 55 9.26 7.33 13.93
N SER A 56 10.47 7.01 13.49
CA SER A 56 11.46 8.03 13.13
C SER A 56 11.13 8.68 11.78
N VAL A 57 11.79 9.78 11.44
CA VAL A 57 11.63 10.43 10.12
C VAL A 57 12.15 9.52 9.00
N GLU A 58 13.24 8.80 9.26
CA GLU A 58 13.81 7.83 8.31
C GLU A 58 12.87 6.65 8.07
N GLN A 59 12.22 6.15 9.12
CA GLN A 59 11.19 5.12 8.99
C GLN A 59 9.96 5.62 8.23
N MET A 60 9.56 6.87 8.46
CA MET A 60 8.50 7.51 7.68
C MET A 60 8.87 7.59 6.19
N ALA A 61 10.11 7.96 5.86
CA ALA A 61 10.62 7.99 4.49
C ALA A 61 10.63 6.62 3.79
N LEU A 62 10.89 5.54 4.54
CA LEU A 62 10.77 4.17 4.03
C LEU A 62 9.31 3.80 3.72
N LEU A 63 8.37 4.26 4.54
CA LEU A 63 6.94 4.05 4.30
C LEU A 63 6.47 4.87 3.10
N GLU A 64 6.88 6.13 3.00
CA GLU A 64 6.54 7.04 1.91
C GLU A 64 7.70 8.00 1.64
N PRO A 65 8.25 8.04 0.40
CA PRO A 65 7.70 7.44 -0.83
C PRO A 65 8.10 5.97 -1.07
N GLY A 66 8.92 5.36 -0.20
CA GLY A 66 9.51 4.04 -0.47
C GLY A 66 8.48 2.92 -0.70
N LEU A 67 7.62 2.65 0.29
CA LEU A 67 6.68 1.54 0.23
C LEU A 67 5.38 1.92 -0.51
N SER A 68 4.76 3.05 -0.17
CA SER A 68 3.45 3.46 -0.70
C SER A 68 3.50 3.86 -2.18
N GLU A 69 4.49 4.64 -2.58
CA GLU A 69 4.54 5.19 -3.95
C GLU A 69 5.44 4.33 -4.85
N THR A 70 6.70 4.18 -4.48
CA THR A 70 7.70 3.53 -5.34
C THR A 70 7.35 2.05 -5.57
N VAL A 71 6.93 1.33 -4.53
CA VAL A 71 6.53 -0.08 -4.65
C VAL A 71 5.04 -0.20 -4.99
N VAL A 72 4.13 0.24 -4.10
CA VAL A 72 2.69 -0.06 -4.26
C VAL A 72 2.10 0.66 -5.47
N ALA A 73 2.28 1.98 -5.60
CA ALA A 73 1.68 2.72 -6.71
C ALA A 73 2.22 2.26 -8.07
N SER A 74 3.55 2.07 -8.21
CA SER A 74 4.15 1.55 -9.44
C SER A 74 3.62 0.15 -9.81
N LEU A 75 3.53 -0.77 -8.85
CA LEU A 75 3.03 -2.12 -9.14
C LEU A 75 1.54 -2.13 -9.49
N LEU A 76 0.72 -1.27 -8.87
CA LEU A 76 -0.68 -1.10 -9.27
C LEU A 76 -0.82 -0.52 -10.68
N ALA A 77 0.06 0.40 -11.08
CA ALA A 77 0.11 0.92 -12.45
C ALA A 77 0.44 -0.20 -13.45
N VAL A 78 1.43 -1.03 -13.17
CA VAL A 78 1.77 -2.20 -14.01
C VAL A 78 0.63 -3.21 -14.08
N MET A 79 -0.08 -3.47 -12.97
CA MET A 79 -1.26 -4.34 -12.98
C MET A 79 -2.38 -3.77 -13.87
N ARG A 80 -2.54 -2.44 -13.88
CA ARG A 80 -3.48 -1.77 -14.78
C ARG A 80 -3.07 -1.91 -16.24
N GLU A 81 -1.79 -1.73 -16.56
CA GLU A 81 -1.25 -1.96 -17.90
C GLU A 81 -1.46 -3.41 -18.35
N ALA A 82 -1.21 -4.39 -17.47
CA ALA A 82 -1.47 -5.80 -17.76
C ALA A 82 -2.96 -6.09 -18.03
N MET A 83 -3.87 -5.41 -17.32
CA MET A 83 -5.30 -5.48 -17.59
C MET A 83 -5.63 -4.93 -18.98
N ASP A 84 -5.08 -3.77 -19.34
CA ASP A 84 -5.32 -3.15 -20.64
C ASP A 84 -4.70 -3.99 -21.78
N GLU A 85 -3.57 -4.67 -21.55
CA GLU A 85 -2.93 -5.59 -22.50
C GLU A 85 -3.80 -6.82 -22.82
N VAL A 86 -4.42 -7.46 -21.83
CA VAL A 86 -5.34 -8.58 -22.11
C VAL A 86 -6.60 -8.11 -22.84
N VAL A 87 -7.05 -6.88 -22.60
CA VAL A 87 -8.16 -6.27 -23.34
C VAL A 87 -7.78 -6.03 -24.80
N ALA A 88 -6.58 -5.52 -25.07
CA ALA A 88 -6.06 -5.35 -26.44
C ALA A 88 -5.98 -6.69 -27.20
N ARG A 89 -5.83 -7.81 -26.48
CA ARG A 89 -5.83 -9.17 -27.02
C ARG A 89 -7.23 -9.78 -27.18
N GLY A 90 -8.28 -9.00 -26.95
CA GLY A 90 -9.68 -9.39 -27.21
C GLY A 90 -10.49 -9.81 -25.99
N VAL A 91 -9.93 -9.74 -24.77
CA VAL A 91 -10.73 -9.97 -23.55
C VAL A 91 -11.69 -8.79 -23.35
N PRO A 92 -12.99 -9.01 -23.09
CA PRO A 92 -13.91 -7.93 -22.76
C PRO A 92 -13.41 -7.13 -21.56
N LYS A 93 -13.44 -5.80 -21.66
CA LYS A 93 -12.91 -4.89 -20.62
C LYS A 93 -13.49 -5.13 -19.23
N GLU A 94 -14.80 -5.34 -19.16
CA GLU A 94 -15.49 -5.63 -17.89
C GLU A 94 -15.02 -6.96 -17.31
N ALA A 95 -14.91 -8.00 -18.13
CA ALA A 95 -14.38 -9.30 -17.70
C ALA A 95 -12.93 -9.19 -17.18
N ALA A 96 -12.05 -8.47 -17.88
CA ALA A 96 -10.67 -8.28 -17.44
C ALA A 96 -10.60 -7.54 -16.09
N ARG A 97 -11.42 -6.49 -15.93
CA ARG A 97 -11.47 -5.70 -14.70
C ARG A 97 -11.98 -6.51 -13.52
N ASP A 98 -13.11 -7.18 -13.68
CA ASP A 98 -13.73 -7.94 -12.59
C ASP A 98 -12.86 -9.13 -12.18
N PHE A 99 -12.23 -9.78 -13.15
CA PHE A 99 -11.29 -10.87 -12.90
C PHE A 99 -10.06 -10.37 -12.12
N LEU A 100 -9.44 -9.26 -12.54
CA LEU A 100 -8.27 -8.69 -11.84
C LEU A 100 -8.63 -8.23 -10.43
N LEU A 101 -9.67 -7.41 -10.26
CA LEU A 101 -10.03 -6.84 -8.97
C LEU A 101 -10.50 -7.90 -7.98
N GLY A 102 -11.24 -8.92 -8.46
CA GLY A 102 -11.60 -10.08 -7.64
C GLY A 102 -10.37 -10.84 -7.12
N HIS A 103 -9.38 -11.06 -7.99
CA HIS A 103 -8.13 -11.73 -7.60
C HIS A 103 -7.28 -10.88 -6.66
N LEU A 104 -7.20 -9.56 -6.84
CA LEU A 104 -6.49 -8.67 -5.92
C LEU A 104 -7.03 -8.78 -4.49
N ASN A 105 -8.35 -8.89 -4.34
CA ASN A 105 -8.97 -9.04 -3.02
C ASN A 105 -8.56 -10.35 -2.33
N ILE A 106 -8.75 -11.50 -2.99
CA ILE A 106 -8.44 -12.81 -2.38
C ILE A 106 -6.93 -13.05 -2.23
N LEU A 107 -6.12 -12.70 -3.24
CA LEU A 107 -4.67 -12.86 -3.19
C LEU A 107 -4.07 -11.97 -2.10
N GLY A 108 -4.55 -10.73 -1.99
CA GLY A 108 -4.17 -9.83 -0.90
C GLY A 108 -4.54 -10.41 0.47
N ALA A 109 -5.76 -10.94 0.62
CA ALA A 109 -6.24 -11.44 1.92
C ALA A 109 -5.38 -12.60 2.43
N VAL A 110 -4.95 -13.49 1.53
CA VAL A 110 -4.07 -14.61 1.88
C VAL A 110 -2.63 -14.14 2.11
N ILE A 111 -2.04 -13.32 1.21
CA ILE A 111 -0.63 -12.88 1.33
C ILE A 111 -0.38 -12.09 2.61
N PHE A 112 -1.32 -11.22 2.98
CA PHE A 112 -1.18 -10.35 4.15
C PHE A 112 -1.80 -10.95 5.42
N GLY A 113 -2.23 -12.22 5.38
CA GLY A 113 -2.68 -12.96 6.56
C GLY A 113 -4.01 -12.50 7.16
N GLU A 114 -4.89 -11.88 6.36
CA GLU A 114 -6.24 -11.51 6.80
C GLU A 114 -7.13 -12.75 6.98
N ILE A 115 -6.89 -13.78 6.16
CA ILE A 115 -7.56 -15.08 6.28
C ILE A 115 -6.53 -16.20 6.25
N GLU A 116 -6.81 -17.30 6.95
CA GLU A 116 -6.07 -18.54 6.78
C GLU A 116 -6.35 -19.12 5.39
N GLY A 117 -5.29 -19.38 4.64
CA GLY A 117 -5.39 -19.95 3.31
C GLY A 117 -4.00 -20.33 2.77
N GLN A 118 -3.98 -21.29 1.86
CA GLN A 118 -2.79 -21.61 1.08
C GLN A 118 -3.09 -21.34 -0.38
N PHE A 119 -2.12 -20.76 -1.07
CA PHE A 119 -2.14 -20.75 -2.52
C PHE A 119 -2.11 -22.17 -3.06
N SER A 120 -2.86 -22.39 -4.14
CA SER A 120 -2.73 -23.63 -4.90
C SER A 120 -1.29 -23.78 -5.40
N ASP A 121 -0.85 -25.03 -5.59
CA ASP A 121 0.47 -25.32 -6.17
C ASP A 121 0.70 -24.57 -7.49
N ALA A 122 -0.36 -24.38 -8.28
CA ALA A 122 -0.33 -23.62 -9.51
C ALA A 122 -0.03 -22.12 -9.27
N CYS A 123 -0.67 -21.49 -8.27
CA CYS A 123 -0.43 -20.10 -7.94
C CYS A 123 0.99 -19.89 -7.37
N ASN A 124 1.47 -20.79 -6.51
CA ASN A 124 2.85 -20.75 -6.02
C ASN A 124 3.88 -20.87 -7.16
N LYS A 125 3.66 -21.77 -8.13
CA LYS A 125 4.50 -21.86 -9.33
C LYS A 125 4.45 -20.59 -10.17
N ALA A 126 3.26 -20.00 -10.36
CA ALA A 126 3.12 -18.73 -11.07
C ALA A 126 3.96 -17.61 -10.43
N ILE A 127 3.99 -17.51 -9.10
CA ILE A 127 4.84 -16.53 -8.39
C ILE A 127 6.33 -16.85 -8.58
N ALA A 128 6.71 -18.13 -8.44
CA ALA A 128 8.10 -18.57 -8.54
C ALA A 128 8.72 -18.24 -9.90
N PHE A 129 7.99 -18.44 -10.99
CA PHE A 129 8.46 -18.14 -12.35
C PHE A 129 8.13 -16.71 -12.81
N GLY A 130 7.07 -16.10 -12.28
CA GLY A 130 6.65 -14.76 -12.66
C GLY A 130 7.55 -13.65 -12.11
N LYS A 131 7.98 -13.76 -10.84
CA LYS A 131 8.81 -12.72 -10.21
C LYS A 131 10.12 -12.45 -10.96
N PRO A 132 10.92 -13.45 -11.38
CA PRO A 132 12.15 -13.19 -12.14
C PRO A 132 11.92 -12.58 -13.53
N VAL A 133 10.74 -12.77 -14.12
CA VAL A 133 10.39 -12.20 -15.43
C VAL A 133 9.96 -10.73 -15.31
N LEU A 134 9.29 -10.38 -14.20
CA LEU A 134 8.70 -9.06 -13.99
C LEU A 134 9.58 -8.10 -13.18
N MET A 135 10.33 -8.63 -12.22
CA MET A 135 11.08 -7.83 -11.26
C MET A 135 12.57 -7.87 -11.58
N ARG A 136 13.22 -6.72 -11.51
CA ARG A 136 14.69 -6.69 -11.43
C ARG A 136 15.17 -7.43 -10.19
N ASP A 137 16.28 -8.16 -10.30
CA ASP A 137 16.85 -8.94 -9.18
C ASP A 137 17.16 -8.07 -7.95
N ASP A 138 17.54 -6.82 -8.18
CA ASP A 138 17.90 -5.84 -7.16
C ASP A 138 16.76 -4.91 -6.75
N TRP A 139 15.48 -5.20 -7.07
CA TRP A 139 14.37 -4.26 -6.87
C TRP A 139 14.23 -3.72 -5.43
N LYS A 140 14.65 -4.48 -4.41
CA LYS A 140 14.63 -4.03 -3.00
C LYS A 140 15.57 -2.87 -2.71
N ARG A 141 16.51 -2.57 -3.61
CA ARG A 141 17.42 -1.42 -3.51
C ARG A 141 16.68 -0.09 -3.34
N VAL A 142 15.41 -0.01 -3.73
CA VAL A 142 14.57 1.20 -3.57
C VAL A 142 14.46 1.66 -2.11
N PHE A 143 14.77 0.78 -1.15
CA PHE A 143 14.80 1.10 0.29
C PHE A 143 16.19 1.48 0.80
N GLU A 144 17.21 1.48 -0.05
CA GLU A 144 18.54 1.94 0.35
C GLU A 144 18.51 3.46 0.59
N PRO A 145 19.25 3.97 1.60
CA PRO A 145 19.20 5.39 1.98
C PRO A 145 19.41 6.37 0.82
N ALA A 146 20.30 6.02 -0.13
CA ALA A 146 20.58 6.85 -1.29
C ALA A 146 19.40 6.90 -2.28
N GLU A 147 18.69 5.79 -2.51
CA GLU A 147 17.53 5.73 -3.40
C GLU A 147 16.34 6.47 -2.77
N ILE A 148 16.12 6.30 -1.45
CA ILE A 148 15.11 7.05 -0.69
C ILE A 148 15.39 8.55 -0.75
N ALA A 149 16.62 8.99 -0.44
CA ALA A 149 16.99 10.40 -0.51
C ALA A 149 16.78 10.97 -1.92
N ALA A 150 17.17 10.23 -2.96
CA ALA A 150 16.95 10.65 -4.34
C ALA A 150 15.46 10.71 -4.70
N SER A 151 14.62 9.80 -4.20
CA SER A 151 13.16 9.88 -4.42
C SER A 151 12.53 11.11 -3.77
N ILE A 152 12.94 11.45 -2.54
CA ILE A 152 12.46 12.65 -1.83
C ILE A 152 12.89 13.91 -2.59
N GLN A 153 14.15 13.99 -3.03
CA GLN A 153 14.66 15.12 -3.82
C GLN A 153 13.90 15.36 -5.14
N ARG A 154 13.22 14.36 -5.70
CA ARG A 154 12.43 14.53 -6.93
C ARG A 154 11.07 15.17 -6.68
N ILE A 155 10.60 15.20 -5.44
CA ILE A 155 9.27 15.68 -5.04
C ILE A 155 9.31 16.90 -4.10
N THR A 156 10.49 17.44 -3.82
CA THR A 156 10.73 18.64 -2.97
C THR A 156 11.65 19.62 -3.65
#